data_AF-A0A936SLH0-F1
#
_entry.id   AF-A0A936SLH0-F1
#
_cell.length_a   1.000
_cell.length_b   1.000
_cell.length_c   1.000
_cell.angle_alpha   90.00
_cell.angle_beta   90.00
_cell.angle_gamma   90.00
#
_symmetry.space_group_name_H-M   'P 1'
#
loop_
_entity.id
_entity.type
_entity.pdbx_description
1 polymer ?
#
loop_
_entity_poly.entity_id
_entity_poly.type
_entity_poly.pdbx_seq_one_letter_code
_entity_poly.pdbx_strand_id
1 'polypeptide(L)'
;MNITKVSAVNGTVKATNLRGTAELSTVNGEVDADFTTLDAGSRISLETVNGRANLRIPSDASATIRAESLNGNISNDFGLPVNKGKYVGRDLYGKIGSGDVKVKMSSVNGDLKVSRQNDGRTSSPATNLLMEKDKDDESWDSDANRAIGMPRVNTAKVNKEIGKAIKDSAKVSKAALEEARIEMEKARPEIEQAITEAMKSADVQNELRRNLDRAGAILTGMSDASFERSVPKVEKKSETFKVKGTPKLIVDVRGASVKITGWDRDEIKYSISQLSSARSRKLLDISERHDDSGLELTVRDLNEAVNESWPFEGGLTRSIVEIFVPRKAAIKLSTDGEIRLEGINGEIDLKGDEQSINVRDVEGKLHFSNTSGSVRVIGFKGELTAETKDGDLNLEGSFDKLTARGDSGSITVTLSDASNADIDAKSPEIKLQGLLATTLSSSESSKRLRIGSGGPTYTVTTDGAIILRNSNELRAAR
;
A
#
# COMPACT_ATOMS: atom_id res chain seq x y z
N MET A 1 14.77 -28.10 3.24
CA MET A 1 14.53 -26.78 2.63
C MET A 1 14.26 -25.82 3.76
N ASN A 2 15.09 -24.77 3.89
CA ASN A 2 14.84 -23.74 4.89
C ASN A 2 13.79 -22.79 4.31
N ILE A 3 12.68 -22.63 5.03
CA ILE A 3 11.59 -21.71 4.70
C ILE A 3 11.44 -20.76 5.89
N THR A 4 11.54 -19.47 5.63
CA THR A 4 11.33 -18.44 6.64
C THR A 4 10.05 -17.67 6.31
N LYS A 5 9.05 -17.75 7.19
CA LYS A 5 7.80 -17.00 7.06
C LYS A 5 7.65 -16.03 8.21
N VAL A 6 7.49 -14.75 7.91
CA VAL A 6 7.30 -13.69 8.92
C VAL A 6 6.22 -12.74 8.44
N SER A 7 5.29 -12.41 9.33
CA SER A 7 4.23 -11.44 9.09
C SER A 7 4.14 -10.45 10.26
N ALA A 8 3.86 -9.20 9.93
CA ALA A 8 3.58 -8.14 10.90
C ALA A 8 2.37 -7.32 10.44
N VAL A 9 1.66 -6.70 11.39
CA VAL A 9 0.57 -5.77 11.08
C VAL A 9 1.10 -4.33 11.18
N ASN A 10 1.67 -3.96 12.32
CA ASN A 10 2.34 -2.69 12.52
C ASN A 10 3.80 -2.95 12.94
N GLY A 11 4.75 -2.38 12.21
CA GLY A 11 6.18 -2.48 12.50
C GLY A 11 7.03 -3.08 11.38
N THR A 12 8.35 -2.99 11.58
CA THR A 12 9.35 -3.39 10.60
C THR A 12 9.66 -4.89 10.69
N VAL A 13 9.62 -5.57 9.55
CA VAL A 13 10.10 -6.94 9.38
C VAL A 13 11.53 -6.89 8.87
N LYS A 14 12.50 -7.21 9.73
CA LYS A 14 13.92 -7.26 9.35
C LYS A 14 14.45 -8.67 9.46
N ALA A 15 14.98 -9.19 8.36
CA ALA A 15 15.55 -10.52 8.27
C ALA A 15 16.93 -10.46 7.61
N THR A 16 17.95 -10.91 8.34
CA THR A 16 19.34 -10.88 7.89
C THR A 16 19.92 -12.30 7.80
N ASN A 17 20.97 -12.46 7.00
CA ASN A 17 21.62 -13.75 6.77
C ASN A 17 20.68 -14.84 6.25
N LEU A 18 19.69 -14.43 5.44
CA LEU A 18 18.74 -15.36 4.85
C LEU A 18 19.42 -16.27 3.82
N ARG A 19 18.89 -17.50 3.73
CA ARG A 19 19.22 -18.55 2.78
C ARG A 19 17.96 -19.34 2.45
N GLY A 20 17.85 -19.86 1.23
CA GLY A 20 16.69 -20.62 0.81
C GLY A 20 15.45 -19.76 0.56
N THR A 21 14.27 -20.27 0.94
CA THR A 21 12.97 -19.65 0.62
C THR A 21 12.52 -18.70 1.74
N ALA A 22 11.97 -17.55 1.37
CA ALA A 22 11.41 -16.60 2.33
C ALA A 22 10.07 -16.00 1.88
N GLU A 23 9.18 -15.80 2.84
CA GLU A 23 7.90 -15.11 2.70
C GLU A 23 7.78 -14.08 3.82
N LEU A 24 8.01 -12.82 3.50
CA LEU A 24 8.06 -11.71 4.47
C LEU A 24 6.94 -10.73 4.12
N SER A 25 6.11 -10.41 5.11
CA SER A 25 4.94 -9.57 4.89
C SER A 25 4.70 -8.56 6.00
N THR A 26 4.27 -7.35 5.66
CA THR A 26 3.79 -6.37 6.65
C THR A 26 2.64 -5.52 6.11
N VAL A 27 1.77 -5.02 6.98
CA VAL A 27 0.72 -4.07 6.59
C VAL A 27 1.26 -2.64 6.68
N ASN A 28 1.71 -2.19 7.86
CA ASN A 28 2.26 -0.86 8.06
C ASN A 28 3.69 -0.96 8.61
N GLY A 29 4.67 -0.90 7.71
CA GLY A 29 6.08 -0.96 8.08
C GLY A 29 7.01 -1.35 6.93
N GLU A 30 8.30 -1.35 7.22
CA GLU A 30 9.33 -1.71 6.26
C GLU A 30 9.60 -3.22 6.27
N VAL A 31 9.88 -3.80 5.11
CA VAL A 31 10.40 -5.16 4.96
C VAL A 31 11.84 -5.07 4.47
N ASP A 32 12.80 -5.45 5.30
CA ASP A 32 14.22 -5.45 4.97
C ASP A 32 14.75 -6.88 5.00
N ALA A 33 15.08 -7.42 3.82
CA ALA A 33 15.54 -8.78 3.64
C ALA A 33 16.96 -8.81 3.05
N ASP A 34 17.89 -9.39 3.79
CA ASP A 34 19.29 -9.53 3.40
C ASP A 34 19.67 -11.01 3.22
N PHE A 35 19.92 -11.40 1.97
CA PHE A 35 20.29 -12.77 1.59
C PHE A 35 21.79 -12.90 1.40
N THR A 36 22.38 -13.87 2.11
CA THR A 36 23.81 -14.18 1.97
C THR A 36 24.10 -15.13 0.80
N THR A 37 23.16 -16.02 0.48
CA THR A 37 23.22 -16.92 -0.67
C THR A 37 21.84 -17.08 -1.26
N LEU A 38 21.79 -17.28 -2.58
CA LEU A 38 20.57 -17.62 -3.30
C LEU A 38 20.68 -19.07 -3.78
N ASP A 39 19.95 -19.98 -3.12
CA ASP A 39 19.98 -21.39 -3.46
C ASP A 39 19.05 -21.64 -4.66
N ALA A 40 19.54 -22.29 -5.71
CA ALA A 40 18.79 -22.54 -6.93
C ALA A 40 17.43 -23.21 -6.64
N GLY A 41 16.36 -22.72 -7.27
CA GLY A 41 14.98 -23.18 -7.03
C GLY A 41 14.29 -22.57 -5.81
N SER A 42 14.98 -21.71 -5.05
CA SER A 42 14.37 -20.97 -3.94
C SER A 42 13.39 -19.88 -4.42
N ARG A 43 12.47 -19.51 -3.54
CA ARG A 43 11.48 -18.46 -3.79
C ARG A 43 11.55 -17.40 -2.71
N ILE A 44 11.48 -16.15 -3.13
CA ILE A 44 11.56 -15.00 -2.23
C ILE A 44 10.35 -14.13 -2.51
N SER A 45 9.47 -13.99 -1.52
CA SER A 45 8.28 -13.14 -1.60
C SER A 45 8.35 -12.06 -0.51
N LEU A 46 8.39 -10.80 -0.92
CA LEU A 46 8.31 -9.65 -0.02
C LEU A 46 7.03 -8.87 -0.34
N GLU A 47 6.14 -8.76 0.63
CA GLU A 47 4.87 -8.04 0.45
C GLU A 47 4.72 -6.97 1.54
N THR A 48 4.38 -5.75 1.13
CA THR A 48 4.02 -4.69 2.06
C THR A 48 2.78 -3.95 1.56
N VAL A 49 1.99 -3.42 2.48
CA VAL A 49 0.87 -2.53 2.14
C VAL A 49 1.39 -1.09 2.16
N ASN A 50 1.89 -0.63 3.31
CA ASN A 50 2.39 0.72 3.52
C ASN A 50 3.79 0.68 4.12
N GLY A 51 4.78 0.97 3.28
CA GLY A 51 6.18 0.95 3.68
C GLY A 51 7.08 0.41 2.58
N ARG A 52 8.37 0.57 2.81
CA ARG A 52 9.42 0.19 1.86
C ARG A 52 9.65 -1.32 1.92
N ALA A 53 9.95 -1.93 0.78
CA ALA A 53 10.55 -3.27 0.78
C ALA A 53 11.94 -3.21 0.14
N ASN A 54 12.95 -3.53 0.94
CA ASN A 54 14.33 -3.64 0.51
C ASN A 54 14.70 -5.11 0.42
N LEU A 55 15.21 -5.48 -0.75
CA LEU A 55 15.85 -6.75 -0.96
C LEU A 55 17.33 -6.50 -1.23
N ARG A 56 18.20 -7.11 -0.42
CA ARG A 56 19.63 -7.16 -0.68
C ARG A 56 20.02 -8.58 -1.04
N ILE A 57 20.61 -8.74 -2.22
CA ILE A 57 21.08 -10.03 -2.76
C ILE A 57 22.55 -9.95 -3.17
N PRO A 58 23.27 -11.07 -3.23
CA PRO A 58 24.67 -11.12 -3.69
C PRO A 58 24.84 -10.52 -5.09
N SER A 59 26.00 -9.94 -5.39
CA SER A 59 26.22 -9.29 -6.70
C SER A 59 26.24 -10.30 -7.86
N ASP A 60 26.68 -11.53 -7.59
CA ASP A 60 26.72 -12.67 -8.51
C ASP A 60 25.41 -13.49 -8.52
N ALA A 61 24.35 -12.97 -7.91
CA ALA A 61 23.05 -13.61 -7.84
C ALA A 61 22.52 -14.05 -9.21
N SER A 62 21.83 -15.19 -9.20
CA SER A 62 21.04 -15.68 -10.32
C SER A 62 19.56 -15.68 -9.94
N ALA A 63 18.82 -14.69 -10.43
CA ALA A 63 17.43 -14.48 -10.03
C ALA A 63 16.58 -13.88 -11.15
N THR A 64 15.35 -14.36 -11.27
CA THR A 64 14.30 -13.68 -12.04
C THR A 64 13.48 -12.84 -11.06
N ILE A 65 13.54 -11.53 -11.25
CA ILE A 65 12.90 -10.54 -10.37
C ILE A 65 11.64 -10.01 -11.02
N ARG A 66 10.55 -10.05 -10.26
CA ARG A 66 9.31 -9.35 -10.53
C ARG A 66 8.98 -8.43 -9.37
N ALA A 67 8.94 -7.13 -9.61
CA ALA A 67 8.60 -6.13 -8.60
C ALA A 67 7.48 -5.23 -9.09
N GLU A 68 6.47 -5.02 -8.26
CA GLU A 68 5.29 -4.22 -8.59
C GLU A 68 4.96 -3.30 -7.41
N SER A 69 4.99 -1.99 -7.64
CA SER A 69 4.60 -0.98 -6.65
C SER A 69 3.51 -0.12 -7.25
N LEU A 70 2.42 0.09 -6.52
CA LEU A 70 1.30 0.88 -7.03
C LEU A 70 1.56 2.39 -6.89
N ASN A 71 2.05 2.80 -5.73
CA ASN A 71 2.27 4.20 -5.30
C ASN A 71 3.65 4.38 -4.64
N GLY A 72 4.70 3.84 -5.26
CA GLY A 72 6.08 3.99 -4.82
C GLY A 72 7.06 3.93 -5.98
N ASN A 73 8.32 4.29 -5.73
CA ASN A 73 9.36 4.12 -6.74
C ASN A 73 9.85 2.67 -6.75
N ILE A 74 10.24 2.17 -7.92
CA ILE A 74 11.02 0.93 -8.01
C ILE A 74 12.43 1.33 -8.43
N SER A 75 13.42 0.86 -7.69
CA SER A 75 14.83 1.08 -8.00
C SER A 75 15.60 -0.22 -7.88
N ASN A 76 16.61 -0.39 -8.74
CA ASN A 76 17.48 -1.55 -8.68
C ASN A 76 18.92 -1.19 -9.06
N ASP A 77 19.88 -1.87 -8.42
CA ASP A 77 21.31 -1.68 -8.66
C ASP A 77 21.85 -2.54 -9.82
N PHE A 78 20.98 -3.30 -10.49
CA PHE A 78 21.30 -4.27 -11.56
C PHE A 78 21.05 -3.72 -12.98
N GLY A 79 20.57 -2.48 -13.10
CA GLY A 79 20.31 -1.84 -14.39
C GLY A 79 19.08 -2.36 -15.14
N LEU A 80 18.18 -3.06 -14.46
CA LEU A 80 16.90 -3.47 -15.05
C LEU A 80 16.00 -2.24 -15.29
N PRO A 81 15.38 -2.11 -16.46
CA PRO A 81 14.48 -1.00 -16.72
C PRO A 81 13.23 -1.13 -15.86
N VAL A 82 12.78 0.01 -15.32
CA VAL A 82 11.53 0.12 -14.57
C VAL A 82 10.52 0.80 -15.46
N ASN A 83 9.45 0.11 -15.78
CA ASN A 83 8.37 0.68 -16.56
C ASN A 83 7.42 1.45 -15.63
N LYS A 84 6.96 2.60 -16.11
CA LYS A 84 6.00 3.45 -15.40
C LYS A 84 4.65 3.26 -16.06
N GLY A 85 3.67 2.82 -15.28
CA GLY A 85 2.29 2.75 -15.74
C GLY A 85 1.80 4.12 -16.22
N LYS A 86 0.97 4.12 -17.27
CA LYS A 86 0.42 5.34 -17.89
C LYS A 86 -0.40 6.21 -16.94
N TYR A 87 -0.87 5.65 -15.82
CA TYR A 87 -1.73 6.33 -14.85
C TYR A 87 -1.26 6.11 -13.40
N VAL A 88 -1.09 4.85 -12.99
CA VAL A 88 -0.57 4.47 -11.67
C VAL A 88 0.29 3.21 -11.81
N GLY A 89 1.14 2.96 -10.82
CA GLY A 89 1.96 1.77 -10.74
C GLY A 89 3.28 1.86 -11.49
N ARG A 90 4.25 1.13 -10.97
CA ARG A 90 5.53 0.83 -11.58
C ARG A 90 5.71 -0.67 -11.55
N ASP A 91 6.28 -1.19 -12.61
CA ASP A 91 6.62 -2.60 -12.72
C ASP A 91 8.05 -2.77 -13.20
N LEU A 92 8.66 -3.84 -12.70
CA LEU A 92 9.95 -4.32 -13.12
C LEU A 92 9.81 -5.83 -13.30
N TYR A 93 10.21 -6.30 -14.47
CA TYR A 93 10.33 -7.71 -14.73
C TYR A 93 11.61 -7.97 -15.50
N GLY A 94 12.53 -8.68 -14.86
CA GLY A 94 13.87 -8.85 -15.41
C GLY A 94 14.58 -10.05 -14.83
N LYS A 95 15.57 -10.52 -15.56
CA LYS A 95 16.37 -11.68 -15.23
C LYS A 95 17.80 -11.25 -14.96
N ILE A 96 18.39 -11.73 -13.87
CA ILE A 96 19.78 -11.52 -13.48
C ILE A 96 20.46 -12.89 -13.53
N GLY A 97 21.57 -13.02 -14.25
CA GLY A 97 22.29 -14.28 -14.41
C GLY A 97 21.45 -15.37 -15.13
N SER A 98 21.50 -16.61 -14.64
CA SER A 98 20.73 -17.75 -15.18
C SER A 98 19.24 -17.74 -14.78
N GLY A 99 18.83 -16.92 -13.82
CA GLY A 99 17.44 -16.77 -13.37
C GLY A 99 16.93 -17.86 -12.43
N ASP A 100 17.83 -18.54 -11.71
CA ASP A 100 17.53 -19.80 -10.99
C ASP A 100 16.67 -19.62 -9.73
N VAL A 101 16.59 -18.39 -9.20
CA VAL A 101 15.75 -18.03 -8.06
C VAL A 101 14.62 -17.11 -8.50
N LYS A 102 13.41 -17.35 -7.99
CA LYS A 102 12.24 -16.51 -8.28
C LYS A 102 12.02 -15.52 -7.16
N VAL A 103 12.10 -14.23 -7.48
CA VAL A 103 11.89 -13.12 -6.55
C VAL A 103 10.63 -12.38 -6.94
N LYS A 104 9.68 -12.27 -6.01
CA LYS A 104 8.47 -11.46 -6.12
C LYS A 104 8.47 -10.39 -5.03
N MET A 105 8.27 -9.14 -5.43
CA MET A 105 8.14 -8.01 -4.51
C MET A 105 6.88 -7.22 -4.84
N SER A 106 6.04 -6.96 -3.84
CA SER A 106 4.79 -6.22 -4.03
C SER A 106 4.61 -5.15 -2.95
N SER A 107 4.29 -3.92 -3.33
CA SER A 107 3.92 -2.83 -2.40
C SER A 107 2.69 -2.06 -2.87
N VAL A 108 1.83 -1.58 -1.96
CA VAL A 108 0.83 -0.55 -2.34
C VAL A 108 1.54 0.79 -2.33
N ASN A 109 1.99 1.20 -1.15
CA ASN A 109 2.37 2.55 -0.82
C ASN A 109 3.77 2.54 -0.21
N GLY A 110 4.76 2.33 -1.07
CA GLY A 110 6.15 2.41 -0.67
C GLY A 110 7.12 1.95 -1.74
N ASP A 111 8.36 2.40 -1.57
CA ASP A 111 9.41 2.13 -2.52
C ASP A 111 9.79 0.64 -2.48
N LEU A 112 10.04 0.07 -3.65
CA LEU A 112 10.69 -1.22 -3.77
C LEU A 112 12.13 -0.99 -4.21
N LYS A 113 13.07 -1.56 -3.46
CA LYS A 113 14.49 -1.46 -3.79
C LYS A 113 15.11 -2.84 -3.85
N VAL A 114 15.78 -3.12 -4.97
CA VAL A 114 16.64 -4.29 -5.12
C VAL A 114 18.09 -3.82 -5.16
N SER A 115 18.84 -4.13 -4.12
CA SER A 115 20.24 -3.69 -3.98
C SER A 115 21.22 -4.85 -3.99
N ARG A 116 22.44 -4.56 -4.42
CA ARG A 116 23.56 -5.50 -4.35
C ARG A 116 24.15 -5.51 -2.94
N GLN A 117 24.66 -6.65 -2.51
CA GLN A 117 25.57 -6.68 -1.37
C GLN A 117 26.90 -6.01 -1.77
N ASN A 118 27.53 -5.31 -0.82
CA ASN A 118 28.89 -4.79 -1.00
C ASN A 118 29.91 -5.93 -0.78
N ASP A 119 29.82 -6.96 -1.61
CA ASP A 119 30.53 -8.23 -1.47
C ASP A 119 31.80 -8.34 -2.33
N GLY A 120 32.13 -7.29 -3.07
CA GLY A 120 33.30 -7.24 -3.96
C GLY A 120 33.21 -8.16 -5.18
N ARG A 121 32.05 -8.77 -5.44
CA ARG A 121 31.85 -9.69 -6.58
C ARG A 121 31.38 -8.93 -7.83
N THR A 122 31.70 -9.47 -9.00
CA THR A 122 31.25 -8.91 -10.28
C THR A 122 29.75 -9.11 -10.47
N SER A 123 29.03 -8.07 -10.90
CA SER A 123 27.59 -8.15 -11.11
C SER A 123 27.23 -9.14 -12.20
N SER A 124 26.27 -10.02 -11.94
CA SER A 124 25.65 -10.86 -12.97
C SER A 124 24.97 -10.01 -14.04
N PRO A 125 24.99 -10.43 -15.33
CA PRO A 125 24.34 -9.69 -16.41
C PRO A 125 22.83 -9.68 -16.22
N ALA A 126 22.20 -8.54 -16.50
CA ALA A 126 20.76 -8.35 -16.37
C ALA A 126 20.08 -8.24 -17.74
N THR A 127 18.99 -8.97 -17.93
CA THR A 127 18.16 -8.98 -19.14
C THR A 127 16.76 -8.50 -18.79
N ASN A 128 16.26 -7.50 -19.51
CA ASN A 128 14.87 -7.07 -19.38
C ASN A 128 13.94 -8.14 -19.95
N LEU A 129 12.87 -8.48 -19.23
CA LEU A 129 11.84 -9.43 -19.67
C LEU A 129 10.46 -8.78 -19.87
N LEU A 130 10.35 -7.46 -19.71
CA LEU A 130 9.16 -6.71 -20.10
C LEU A 130 9.07 -6.66 -21.63
N MET A 131 7.89 -6.93 -22.21
CA MET A 131 7.64 -6.69 -23.64
C MET A 131 7.78 -5.18 -23.92
N GLU A 132 8.55 -4.81 -24.94
CA GLU A 132 8.51 -3.43 -25.46
C GLU A 132 7.07 -3.14 -25.92
N LYS A 133 6.47 -2.09 -25.36
CA LYS A 133 5.25 -1.54 -25.94
C LYS A 133 5.59 -0.88 -27.27
N ASP A 134 4.73 -1.11 -28.27
CA ASP A 134 4.83 -0.47 -29.58
C ASP A 134 5.01 1.04 -29.46
N LYS A 135 5.85 1.60 -30.33
CA LYS A 135 6.23 3.03 -30.41
C LYS A 135 5.07 3.95 -30.88
N ASP A 136 3.82 3.53 -30.73
CA ASP A 136 2.63 4.31 -31.05
C ASP A 136 2.02 4.99 -29.81
N ASP A 137 2.60 4.80 -28.61
CA ASP A 137 2.23 5.51 -27.38
C ASP A 137 2.91 6.91 -27.34
N GLU A 138 2.82 7.67 -28.43
CA GLU A 138 3.33 9.04 -28.52
C GLU A 138 2.68 9.99 -27.50
N SER A 139 3.54 10.87 -26.98
CA SER A 139 3.27 12.12 -26.27
C SER A 139 1.99 12.81 -26.75
N TRP A 140 1.11 13.18 -25.81
CA TRP A 140 -0.08 13.94 -26.15
C TRP A 140 0.24 15.44 -26.22
N ASP A 141 0.63 15.87 -27.42
CA ASP A 141 0.22 17.15 -27.97
C ASP A 141 -0.60 16.88 -29.25
N SER A 142 -1.71 17.62 -29.40
CA SER A 142 -2.61 17.72 -30.56
C SER A 142 -3.70 16.65 -30.85
N ASP A 143 -4.84 17.20 -31.26
CA ASP A 143 -6.13 16.61 -31.63
C ASP A 143 -6.08 15.67 -32.85
N ALA A 144 -6.91 14.63 -32.87
CA ALA A 144 -7.92 14.39 -33.92
C ALA A 144 -8.63 13.02 -33.78
N ASN A 145 -9.91 13.08 -34.08
CA ASN A 145 -10.92 12.03 -34.11
C ASN A 145 -10.64 10.94 -35.18
N ARG A 146 -10.74 9.65 -34.84
CA ARG A 146 -11.25 8.61 -35.77
C ARG A 146 -11.72 7.33 -35.08
N ALA A 147 -12.98 6.99 -35.30
CA ALA A 147 -13.65 5.75 -34.89
C ALA A 147 -13.27 4.56 -35.79
N ILE A 148 -13.23 3.33 -35.25
CA ILE A 148 -13.69 2.07 -35.89
C ILE A 148 -14.13 1.08 -34.79
N GLY A 149 -15.31 0.45 -34.97
CA GLY A 149 -15.96 -0.44 -33.99
C GLY A 149 -15.58 -1.93 -34.07
N MET A 150 -16.03 -2.70 -33.06
CA MET A 150 -16.02 -4.17 -33.02
C MET A 150 -17.24 -4.74 -32.23
N PRO A 151 -17.68 -5.99 -32.51
CA PRO A 151 -19.04 -6.46 -32.24
C PRO A 151 -19.25 -7.01 -30.82
N ARG A 152 -20.50 -6.87 -30.32
CA ARG A 152 -20.94 -7.37 -29.01
C ARG A 152 -21.51 -8.79 -29.11
N VAL A 153 -20.98 -9.73 -28.32
CA VAL A 153 -21.56 -11.08 -28.12
C VAL A 153 -22.47 -11.08 -26.89
N ASN A 154 -23.65 -11.69 -27.03
CA ASN A 154 -24.77 -11.61 -26.09
C ASN A 154 -24.65 -12.64 -24.94
N THR A 155 -24.37 -12.17 -23.72
CA THR A 155 -23.97 -12.91 -22.50
C THR A 155 -25.11 -13.55 -21.69
N ALA A 156 -26.37 -13.50 -22.15
CA ALA A 156 -27.50 -13.97 -21.35
C ALA A 156 -27.72 -15.49 -21.35
N LYS A 157 -27.28 -16.23 -22.40
CA LYS A 157 -27.58 -17.66 -22.55
C LYS A 157 -26.59 -18.57 -21.78
N VAL A 158 -25.34 -18.12 -21.62
CA VAL A 158 -24.26 -18.89 -20.98
C VAL A 158 -24.40 -18.94 -19.45
N ASN A 159 -25.00 -17.91 -18.83
CA ASN A 159 -25.11 -17.82 -17.37
C ASN A 159 -26.20 -18.72 -16.75
N LYS A 160 -27.15 -19.25 -17.54
CA LYS A 160 -28.28 -20.05 -17.03
C LYS A 160 -27.93 -21.53 -16.86
N GLU A 161 -26.99 -22.06 -17.65
CA GLU A 161 -26.62 -23.49 -17.63
C GLU A 161 -25.62 -23.82 -16.53
N ILE A 162 -24.73 -22.89 -16.19
CA ILE A 162 -23.70 -23.07 -15.15
C ILE A 162 -24.32 -23.13 -13.73
N GLY A 163 -25.40 -22.38 -13.48
CA GLY A 163 -26.07 -22.34 -12.17
C GLY A 163 -26.78 -23.62 -11.76
N LYS A 164 -27.18 -24.47 -12.73
CA LYS A 164 -27.89 -25.72 -12.45
C LYS A 164 -26.92 -26.85 -12.08
N ALA A 165 -25.74 -26.89 -12.72
CA ALA A 165 -24.73 -27.93 -12.48
C ALA A 165 -24.08 -27.85 -11.09
N ILE A 166 -23.97 -26.64 -10.51
CA ILE A 166 -23.31 -26.43 -9.21
C ILE A 166 -24.19 -26.90 -8.03
N LYS A 167 -25.52 -26.84 -8.17
CA LYS A 167 -26.46 -27.16 -7.08
C LYS A 167 -26.59 -28.67 -6.83
N ASP A 168 -26.41 -29.48 -7.87
CA ASP A 168 -26.53 -30.93 -7.79
C ASP A 168 -25.24 -31.59 -7.26
N SER A 169 -24.08 -30.99 -7.50
CA SER A 169 -22.78 -31.49 -7.02
C SER A 169 -22.58 -31.34 -5.48
N ALA A 170 -23.24 -30.36 -4.86
CA ALA A 170 -23.06 -30.05 -3.44
C ALA A 170 -23.81 -31.01 -2.49
N LYS A 171 -24.92 -31.64 -2.96
CA LYS A 171 -25.70 -32.58 -2.14
C LYS A 171 -25.09 -33.97 -2.04
N VAL A 172 -24.40 -34.42 -3.09
CA VAL A 172 -23.80 -35.76 -3.15
C VAL A 172 -22.53 -35.86 -2.29
N SER A 173 -21.82 -34.74 -2.10
CA SER A 173 -20.54 -34.72 -1.38
C SER A 173 -20.69 -34.80 0.15
N LYS A 174 -21.80 -34.34 0.71
CA LYS A 174 -22.01 -34.28 2.17
C LYS A 174 -22.39 -35.63 2.81
N ALA A 175 -23.03 -36.54 2.06
CA ALA A 175 -23.41 -37.86 2.58
C ALA A 175 -22.23 -38.85 2.54
N ALA A 176 -21.40 -38.78 1.50
CA ALA A 176 -20.23 -39.66 1.33
C ALA A 176 -19.11 -39.41 2.34
N LEU A 177 -19.01 -38.18 2.88
CA LEU A 177 -17.97 -37.80 3.85
C LEU A 177 -18.25 -38.31 5.28
N GLU A 178 -19.51 -38.54 5.64
CA GLU A 178 -19.87 -39.00 7.00
C GLU A 178 -19.77 -40.52 7.14
N GLU A 179 -20.12 -41.27 6.10
CA GLU A 179 -19.92 -42.73 6.05
C GLU A 179 -18.42 -43.09 6.04
N ALA A 180 -17.60 -42.36 5.29
CA ALA A 180 -16.15 -42.56 5.26
C ALA A 180 -15.45 -42.25 6.60
N ARG A 181 -16.07 -41.40 7.45
CA ARG A 181 -15.51 -41.01 8.74
C ARG A 181 -15.68 -42.09 9.81
N ILE A 182 -16.81 -42.79 9.81
CA ILE A 182 -17.12 -43.88 10.77
C ILE A 182 -16.28 -45.13 10.47
N GLU A 183 -15.94 -45.35 9.21
CA GLU A 183 -15.15 -46.50 8.76
C GLU A 183 -13.64 -46.33 9.00
N MET A 184 -13.13 -45.10 8.85
CA MET A 184 -11.73 -44.77 9.18
C MET A 184 -11.41 -44.83 10.69
N GLU A 185 -12.39 -44.62 11.56
CA GLU A 185 -12.17 -44.64 13.02
C GLU A 185 -12.04 -46.07 13.58
N LYS A 186 -12.64 -47.08 12.92
CA LYS A 186 -12.52 -48.50 13.27
C LYS A 186 -11.22 -49.17 12.81
N ALA A 187 -10.57 -48.66 11.76
CA ALA A 187 -9.36 -49.24 11.17
C ALA A 187 -8.04 -48.68 11.75
N ARG A 188 -8.12 -47.71 12.67
CA ARG A 188 -7.00 -46.95 13.21
C ARG A 188 -5.87 -47.78 13.87
N PRO A 189 -6.14 -48.83 14.67
CA PRO A 189 -5.06 -49.59 15.33
C PRO A 189 -4.28 -50.54 14.39
N GLU A 190 -4.92 -51.05 13.33
CA GLU A 190 -4.25 -51.91 12.33
C GLU A 190 -3.38 -51.08 11.37
N ILE A 191 -3.77 -49.84 11.09
CA ILE A 191 -3.01 -48.90 10.26
C ILE A 191 -1.71 -48.44 10.98
N GLU A 192 -1.73 -48.22 12.29
CA GLU A 192 -0.53 -47.84 13.06
C GLU A 192 0.53 -48.95 13.13
N GLN A 193 0.12 -50.23 13.21
CA GLN A 193 1.03 -51.36 13.13
C GLN A 193 1.62 -51.54 11.73
N ALA A 194 0.80 -51.39 10.68
CA ALA A 194 1.25 -51.48 9.28
C ALA A 194 2.22 -50.35 8.89
N ILE A 195 2.06 -49.14 9.44
CA ILE A 195 2.97 -48.00 9.21
C ILE A 195 4.37 -48.27 9.79
N THR A 196 4.47 -48.99 10.91
CA THR A 196 5.75 -49.29 11.57
C THR A 196 6.57 -50.34 10.81
N GLU A 197 5.91 -51.32 10.19
CA GLU A 197 6.56 -52.32 9.32
C GLU A 197 6.89 -51.77 7.92
N ALA A 198 6.05 -50.90 7.36
CA ALA A 198 6.24 -50.30 6.04
C ALA A 198 7.43 -49.33 5.95
N MET A 199 7.93 -48.80 7.08
CA MET A 199 9.11 -47.93 7.12
C MET A 199 10.45 -48.65 6.85
N LYS A 200 10.48 -49.99 6.80
CA LYS A 200 11.72 -50.77 6.62
C LYS A 200 12.03 -51.21 5.18
N SER A 201 11.09 -51.14 4.24
CA SER A 201 11.31 -51.65 2.87
C SER A 201 11.77 -50.55 1.89
N ALA A 202 12.82 -50.86 1.12
CA ALA A 202 13.45 -49.94 0.17
C ALA A 202 12.54 -49.54 -1.00
N ASP A 203 11.51 -50.34 -1.30
CA ASP A 203 10.54 -50.06 -2.36
C ASP A 203 9.59 -48.92 -1.98
N VAL A 204 9.20 -48.84 -0.70
CA VAL A 204 8.36 -47.74 -0.17
C VAL A 204 9.16 -46.43 -0.12
N GLN A 205 10.48 -46.49 0.15
CA GLN A 205 11.36 -45.31 0.06
C GLN A 205 11.44 -44.75 -1.37
N ASN A 206 11.50 -45.62 -2.37
CA ASN A 206 11.53 -45.22 -3.78
C ASN A 206 10.17 -44.68 -4.26
N GLU A 207 9.06 -45.27 -3.80
CA GLU A 207 7.72 -44.80 -4.12
C GLU A 207 7.37 -43.49 -3.40
N LEU A 208 7.85 -43.31 -2.16
CA LEU A 208 7.80 -42.04 -1.43
C LEU A 208 8.65 -40.96 -2.12
N ARG A 209 9.85 -41.28 -2.63
CA ARG A 209 10.63 -40.35 -3.45
C ARG A 209 9.90 -39.97 -4.74
N ARG A 210 9.30 -40.92 -5.46
CA ARG A 210 8.51 -40.61 -6.67
C ARG A 210 7.27 -39.76 -6.37
N ASN A 211 6.61 -40.00 -5.25
CA ASN A 211 5.47 -39.20 -4.81
C ASN A 211 5.92 -37.80 -4.32
N LEU A 212 7.09 -37.68 -3.69
CA LEU A 212 7.73 -36.41 -3.35
C LEU A 212 8.20 -35.64 -4.59
N ASP A 213 8.71 -36.32 -5.62
CA ASP A 213 9.10 -35.73 -6.90
C ASP A 213 7.87 -35.29 -7.70
N ARG A 214 6.78 -36.06 -7.69
CA ARG A 214 5.48 -35.67 -8.27
C ARG A 214 4.83 -34.54 -7.50
N ALA A 215 4.84 -34.58 -6.17
CA ALA A 215 4.39 -33.47 -5.33
C ALA A 215 5.27 -32.23 -5.55
N GLY A 216 6.58 -32.41 -5.71
CA GLY A 216 7.54 -31.38 -6.09
C GLY A 216 7.28 -30.81 -7.48
N ALA A 217 6.92 -31.62 -8.47
CA ALA A 217 6.54 -31.19 -9.81
C ALA A 217 5.17 -30.51 -9.86
N ILE A 218 4.20 -30.96 -9.04
CA ILE A 218 2.90 -30.29 -8.86
C ILE A 218 3.09 -28.97 -8.11
N LEU A 219 3.90 -28.91 -7.06
CA LEU A 219 4.27 -27.68 -6.35
C LEU A 219 5.06 -26.72 -7.26
N THR A 220 5.96 -27.25 -8.10
CA THR A 220 6.72 -26.48 -9.08
C THR A 220 5.78 -25.96 -10.17
N GLY A 221 4.89 -26.78 -10.72
CA GLY A 221 3.86 -26.39 -11.68
C GLY A 221 2.81 -25.43 -11.11
N MET A 222 2.43 -25.57 -9.84
CA MET A 222 1.58 -24.61 -9.13
C MET A 222 2.34 -23.31 -8.86
N SER A 223 3.65 -23.37 -8.61
CA SER A 223 4.50 -22.19 -8.42
C SER A 223 4.81 -21.47 -9.73
N ASP A 224 4.96 -22.21 -10.82
CA ASP A 224 5.16 -21.71 -12.17
C ASP A 224 3.84 -21.09 -12.63
N ALA A 225 2.70 -21.74 -12.36
CA ALA A 225 1.39 -21.13 -12.54
C ALA A 225 1.13 -19.94 -11.61
N SER A 226 1.86 -19.76 -10.49
CA SER A 226 1.74 -18.58 -9.61
C SER A 226 2.68 -17.44 -10.02
N PHE A 227 3.81 -17.78 -10.64
CA PHE A 227 4.83 -16.87 -11.19
C PHE A 227 4.49 -16.40 -12.61
N GLU A 228 3.85 -17.26 -13.41
CA GLU A 228 3.39 -17.02 -14.79
C GLU A 228 1.93 -16.53 -14.87
N ARG A 229 1.13 -16.59 -13.79
CA ARG A 229 -0.24 -16.07 -13.81
C ARG A 229 -0.23 -14.56 -14.02
N SER A 230 -0.67 -14.22 -15.22
CA SER A 230 -0.54 -12.95 -15.89
C SER A 230 -1.56 -11.91 -15.43
N VAL A 231 -1.00 -10.73 -15.16
CA VAL A 231 -1.55 -9.37 -15.25
C VAL A 231 -2.74 -9.09 -14.33
N PRO A 232 -2.55 -8.30 -13.27
CA PRO A 232 -3.70 -7.78 -12.56
C PRO A 232 -4.58 -6.99 -13.53
N LYS A 233 -5.86 -7.33 -13.56
CA LYS A 233 -6.82 -6.61 -14.37
C LYS A 233 -7.04 -5.26 -13.70
N VAL A 234 -6.65 -4.18 -14.39
CA VAL A 234 -6.96 -2.81 -13.97
C VAL A 234 -8.36 -2.49 -14.46
N GLU A 235 -9.34 -2.58 -13.57
CA GLU A 235 -10.64 -2.01 -13.84
C GLU A 235 -10.55 -0.50 -13.59
N LYS A 236 -10.86 0.27 -14.62
CA LYS A 236 -10.73 1.73 -14.60
C LYS A 236 -12.08 2.38 -14.87
N LYS A 237 -12.52 3.23 -13.95
CA LYS A 237 -13.57 4.21 -14.19
C LYS A 237 -12.94 5.59 -14.14
N SER A 238 -13.19 6.43 -15.13
CA SER A 238 -12.67 7.79 -15.12
C SER A 238 -13.59 8.72 -15.89
N GLU A 239 -13.71 9.94 -15.40
CA GLU A 239 -14.54 10.97 -16.00
C GLU A 239 -13.91 12.34 -15.79
N THR A 240 -14.32 13.31 -16.60
CA THR A 240 -13.90 14.70 -16.50
C THR A 240 -15.06 15.59 -16.89
N PHE A 241 -15.35 16.60 -16.07
CA PHE A 241 -16.44 17.54 -16.31
C PHE A 241 -16.09 18.92 -15.75
N LYS A 242 -16.68 19.96 -16.35
CA LYS A 242 -16.45 21.35 -15.94
C LYS A 242 -17.24 21.70 -14.70
N VAL A 243 -16.67 22.58 -13.88
CA VAL A 243 -17.28 23.12 -12.66
C VAL A 243 -17.18 24.64 -12.62
N LYS A 244 -18.03 25.28 -11.83
CA LYS A 244 -18.09 26.73 -11.66
C LYS A 244 -17.87 27.12 -10.20
N GLY A 245 -17.37 28.33 -10.00
CA GLY A 245 -17.19 28.89 -8.66
C GLY A 245 -16.20 28.07 -7.82
N THR A 246 -16.58 27.81 -6.57
CA THR A 246 -15.81 26.98 -5.63
C THR A 246 -16.46 25.60 -5.56
N PRO A 247 -16.01 24.61 -6.35
CA PRO A 247 -16.61 23.30 -6.36
C PRO A 247 -16.52 22.60 -5.01
N LYS A 248 -17.55 21.82 -4.69
CA LYS A 248 -17.58 20.94 -3.52
C LYS A 248 -17.28 19.50 -3.91
N LEU A 249 -16.29 18.90 -3.27
CA LEU A 249 -15.93 17.49 -3.43
C LEU A 249 -16.32 16.73 -2.16
N ILE A 250 -17.23 15.76 -2.27
CA ILE A 250 -17.63 14.84 -1.19
C ILE A 250 -17.23 13.43 -1.62
N VAL A 251 -16.35 12.78 -0.85
CA VAL A 251 -15.78 11.48 -1.20
C VAL A 251 -15.90 10.54 0.00
N ASP A 252 -16.63 9.44 -0.15
CA ASP A 252 -16.72 8.33 0.83
C ASP A 252 -16.14 7.06 0.19
N VAL A 253 -14.96 6.65 0.64
CA VAL A 253 -14.20 5.57 0.01
C VAL A 253 -13.80 4.53 1.06
N ARG A 254 -14.19 3.27 0.86
CA ARG A 254 -13.75 2.15 1.70
C ARG A 254 -12.92 1.14 0.91
N GLY A 255 -11.82 0.70 1.50
CA GLY A 255 -10.87 -0.24 0.93
C GLY A 255 -10.01 0.35 -0.19
N ALA A 256 -9.87 1.67 -0.28
CA ALA A 256 -9.10 2.31 -1.35
C ALA A 256 -8.26 3.51 -0.87
N SER A 257 -7.07 3.67 -1.43
CA SER A 257 -6.26 4.88 -1.19
C SER A 257 -6.79 6.05 -2.02
N VAL A 258 -6.83 7.25 -1.44
CA VAL A 258 -7.37 8.44 -2.09
C VAL A 258 -6.28 9.49 -2.25
N LYS A 259 -6.11 9.96 -3.49
CA LYS A 259 -5.19 11.04 -3.83
C LYS A 259 -5.97 12.18 -4.47
N ILE A 260 -5.90 13.36 -3.87
CA ILE A 260 -6.54 14.57 -4.37
C ILE A 260 -5.47 15.62 -4.68
N THR A 261 -5.49 16.16 -5.89
CA THR A 261 -4.49 17.14 -6.37
C THR A 261 -5.18 18.38 -6.94
N GLY A 262 -4.78 19.54 -6.43
CA GLY A 262 -5.19 20.84 -6.94
C GLY A 262 -4.50 21.22 -8.23
N TRP A 263 -5.26 21.70 -9.22
CA TRP A 263 -4.74 22.14 -10.51
C TRP A 263 -5.37 23.45 -11.01
N ASP A 264 -4.74 24.02 -12.04
CA ASP A 264 -5.10 25.32 -12.62
C ASP A 264 -6.09 25.16 -13.79
N ARG A 265 -7.16 24.38 -13.56
CA ARG A 265 -8.26 24.15 -14.52
C ARG A 265 -9.62 24.27 -13.83
N ASP A 266 -10.64 24.65 -14.59
CA ASP A 266 -12.05 24.78 -14.17
C ASP A 266 -12.84 23.46 -14.33
N GLU A 267 -12.16 22.33 -14.13
CA GLU A 267 -12.73 21.00 -14.31
C GLU A 267 -12.35 20.08 -13.16
N ILE A 268 -13.20 19.12 -12.84
CA ILE A 268 -12.89 18.00 -11.96
C ILE A 268 -12.63 16.78 -12.85
N LYS A 269 -11.54 16.08 -12.55
CA LYS A 269 -11.19 14.81 -13.19
C LYS A 269 -10.96 13.77 -12.12
N TYR A 270 -11.61 12.62 -12.22
CA TYR A 270 -11.34 11.50 -11.32
C TYR A 270 -11.04 10.22 -12.08
N SER A 271 -10.30 9.33 -11.45
CA SER A 271 -9.93 8.02 -11.97
C SER A 271 -9.88 7.02 -10.82
N ILE A 272 -10.68 5.98 -10.92
CA ILE A 272 -10.72 4.86 -9.98
C ILE A 272 -10.05 3.69 -10.67
N SER A 273 -9.02 3.12 -10.06
CA SER A 273 -8.28 1.97 -10.56
C SER A 273 -8.33 0.85 -9.54
N GLN A 274 -8.85 -0.32 -9.91
CA GLN A 274 -8.77 -1.52 -9.09
C GLN A 274 -7.80 -2.52 -9.70
N LEU A 275 -6.81 -2.93 -8.93
CA LEU A 275 -5.90 -4.02 -9.23
C LEU A 275 -6.53 -5.31 -8.69
N SER A 276 -6.96 -6.20 -9.59
CA SER A 276 -7.58 -7.48 -9.21
C SER A 276 -6.86 -8.67 -9.82
N SER A 277 -6.69 -9.74 -9.05
CA SER A 277 -6.24 -11.02 -9.60
C SER A 277 -7.37 -11.64 -10.45
N ALA A 278 -7.04 -12.42 -11.47
CA ALA A 278 -8.02 -13.07 -12.35
C ALA A 278 -9.05 -13.98 -11.63
N ARG A 279 -8.83 -14.29 -10.34
CA ARG A 279 -9.76 -15.06 -9.48
C ARG A 279 -10.75 -14.18 -8.71
N SER A 280 -10.48 -12.89 -8.49
CA SER A 280 -11.43 -11.99 -7.84
C SER A 280 -12.49 -11.56 -8.86
N ARG A 281 -13.72 -12.04 -8.67
CA ARG A 281 -14.89 -11.68 -9.49
C ARG A 281 -15.68 -10.50 -8.92
N LYS A 282 -15.30 -9.97 -7.75
CA LYS A 282 -16.06 -8.91 -7.08
C LYS A 282 -15.51 -7.53 -7.46
N LEU A 283 -16.42 -6.75 -8.03
CA LEU A 283 -16.19 -5.41 -8.56
C LEU A 283 -16.29 -4.39 -7.43
N LEU A 284 -15.69 -3.22 -7.61
CA LEU A 284 -16.01 -2.03 -6.84
C LEU A 284 -17.49 -1.67 -7.02
N ASP A 285 -18.18 -1.36 -5.92
CA ASP A 285 -19.45 -0.64 -5.99
C ASP A 285 -19.15 0.86 -6.02
N ILE A 286 -19.49 1.51 -7.14
CA ILE A 286 -19.17 2.90 -7.41
C ILE A 286 -20.48 3.65 -7.68
N SER A 287 -20.79 4.61 -6.81
CA SER A 287 -21.89 5.56 -6.98
C SER A 287 -21.31 6.95 -7.13
N GLU A 288 -21.67 7.66 -8.19
CA GLU A 288 -21.25 9.04 -8.40
C GLU A 288 -22.42 9.93 -8.79
N ARG A 289 -22.34 11.18 -8.37
CA ARG A 289 -23.24 12.25 -8.77
C ARG A 289 -22.42 13.51 -8.93
N HIS A 290 -22.56 14.18 -10.06
CA HIS A 290 -21.88 15.45 -10.29
C HIS A 290 -22.76 16.41 -11.08
N ASP A 291 -22.46 17.69 -10.93
CA ASP A 291 -23.03 18.81 -11.69
C ASP A 291 -21.98 19.93 -11.77
N ASP A 292 -22.37 21.14 -12.18
CA ASP A 292 -21.44 22.26 -12.28
C ASP A 292 -21.01 22.84 -10.92
N SER A 293 -21.54 22.34 -9.80
CA SER A 293 -21.19 22.73 -8.43
C SER A 293 -20.22 21.78 -7.73
N GLY A 294 -20.00 20.56 -8.24
CA GLY A 294 -19.11 19.62 -7.56
C GLY A 294 -19.25 18.14 -7.92
N LEU A 295 -18.65 17.30 -7.08
CA LEU A 295 -18.63 15.84 -7.18
C LEU A 295 -19.02 15.21 -5.83
N GLU A 296 -19.96 14.28 -5.85
CA GLU A 296 -20.21 13.32 -4.79
C GLU A 296 -19.82 11.92 -5.31
N LEU A 297 -18.82 11.30 -4.66
CA LEU A 297 -18.28 10.01 -5.07
C LEU A 297 -18.24 9.04 -3.89
N THR A 298 -18.90 7.89 -4.06
CA THR A 298 -18.87 6.78 -3.12
C THR A 298 -18.24 5.57 -3.78
N VAL A 299 -17.21 5.00 -3.15
CA VAL A 299 -16.55 3.77 -3.60
C VAL A 299 -16.50 2.77 -2.45
N ARG A 300 -17.03 1.56 -2.66
CA ARG A 300 -17.01 0.47 -1.68
C ARG A 300 -16.32 -0.74 -2.30
N ASP A 301 -15.26 -1.21 -1.67
CA ASP A 301 -14.66 -2.49 -2.04
C ASP A 301 -15.48 -3.65 -1.45
N LEU A 302 -16.16 -4.42 -2.30
CA LEU A 302 -17.02 -5.54 -1.88
C LEU A 302 -16.21 -6.80 -1.45
N ASN A 303 -14.88 -6.74 -1.49
CA ASN A 303 -13.98 -7.83 -1.08
C ASN A 303 -13.85 -8.00 0.44
N GLU A 304 -14.40 -7.11 1.27
CA GLU A 304 -14.40 -7.22 2.75
C GLU A 304 -15.04 -8.52 3.29
N ALA A 305 -15.82 -9.25 2.48
CA ALA A 305 -16.51 -10.46 2.91
C ALA A 305 -15.67 -11.76 2.90
N VAL A 306 -14.36 -11.72 2.65
CA VAL A 306 -13.50 -12.94 2.59
C VAL A 306 -12.31 -12.87 3.55
N ASN A 307 -12.45 -12.22 4.71
CA ASN A 307 -11.37 -12.09 5.69
C ASN A 307 -11.59 -12.91 6.98
N GLU A 308 -12.07 -14.15 6.83
CA GLU A 308 -11.92 -15.19 7.88
C GLU A 308 -10.62 -16.01 7.68
N SER A 309 -9.71 -15.58 6.80
CA SER A 309 -8.40 -16.19 6.55
C SER A 309 -7.33 -15.11 6.39
N TRP A 310 -6.04 -15.45 6.59
CA TRP A 310 -4.95 -14.48 6.71
C TRP A 310 -4.89 -13.46 5.54
N PRO A 311 -4.54 -12.18 5.79
CA PRO A 311 -4.71 -11.05 4.85
C PRO A 311 -3.92 -11.13 3.53
N PHE A 312 -3.03 -12.10 3.37
CA PHE A 312 -2.24 -12.33 2.16
C PHE A 312 -2.72 -13.56 1.34
N GLU A 313 -3.69 -14.33 1.85
CA GLU A 313 -4.12 -15.60 1.27
C GLU A 313 -5.14 -15.44 0.12
N GLY A 314 -5.82 -14.28 0.03
CA GLY A 314 -6.83 -13.94 -0.99
C GLY A 314 -6.29 -13.21 -2.23
N GLY A 315 -4.99 -12.89 -2.26
CA GLY A 315 -4.42 -12.00 -3.27
C GLY A 315 -4.78 -10.53 -3.02
N LEU A 316 -3.89 -9.64 -3.47
CA LEU A 316 -4.00 -8.20 -3.25
C LEU A 316 -5.06 -7.61 -4.19
N THR A 317 -6.30 -7.48 -3.72
CA THR A 317 -7.29 -6.58 -4.33
C THR A 317 -7.03 -5.18 -3.80
N ARG A 318 -6.71 -4.23 -4.69
CA ARG A 318 -6.25 -2.89 -4.28
C ARG A 318 -6.90 -1.84 -5.15
N SER A 319 -7.53 -0.87 -4.50
CA SER A 319 -8.28 0.18 -5.17
C SER A 319 -7.61 1.53 -4.92
N ILE A 320 -7.51 2.37 -5.94
CA ILE A 320 -7.04 3.76 -5.83
C ILE A 320 -8.06 4.69 -6.46
N VAL A 321 -8.31 5.80 -5.79
CA VAL A 321 -9.09 6.91 -6.30
C VAL A 321 -8.16 8.11 -6.45
N GLU A 322 -7.87 8.51 -7.69
CA GLU A 322 -7.17 9.76 -7.98
C GLU A 322 -8.17 10.82 -8.43
N ILE A 323 -8.10 12.02 -7.86
CA ILE A 323 -9.00 13.13 -8.14
C ILE A 323 -8.16 14.40 -8.36
N PHE A 324 -8.41 15.09 -9.46
CA PHE A 324 -7.91 16.42 -9.74
C PHE A 324 -9.06 17.41 -9.63
N VAL A 325 -8.85 18.48 -8.86
CA VAL A 325 -9.86 19.52 -8.62
C VAL A 325 -9.25 20.90 -8.79
N PRO A 326 -10.02 21.92 -9.17
CA PRO A 326 -9.54 23.31 -9.17
C PRO A 326 -8.91 23.65 -7.82
N ARG A 327 -7.81 24.41 -7.80
CA ARG A 327 -7.12 24.74 -6.54
C ARG A 327 -8.07 25.32 -5.49
N LYS A 328 -9.03 26.13 -5.91
CA LYS A 328 -10.09 26.66 -5.05
C LYS A 328 -11.24 25.67 -4.95
N ALA A 329 -11.21 24.79 -3.96
CA ALA A 329 -12.26 23.77 -3.76
C ALA A 329 -12.53 23.53 -2.27
N ALA A 330 -13.78 23.14 -1.96
CA ALA A 330 -14.16 22.64 -0.65
C ALA A 330 -14.18 21.12 -0.67
N ILE A 331 -13.47 20.46 0.24
CA ILE A 331 -13.27 19.01 0.22
C ILE A 331 -13.77 18.40 1.52
N LYS A 332 -14.60 17.36 1.40
CA LYS A 332 -14.95 16.45 2.47
C LYS A 332 -14.62 15.03 2.06
N LEU A 333 -13.66 14.41 2.75
CA LEU A 333 -13.17 13.07 2.46
C LEU A 333 -13.32 12.18 3.68
N SER A 334 -13.89 10.99 3.50
CA SER A 334 -13.90 9.91 4.49
C SER A 334 -13.33 8.66 3.87
N THR A 335 -12.28 8.08 4.48
CA THR A 335 -11.73 6.80 4.03
C THR A 335 -10.99 6.05 5.13
N ASP A 336 -10.93 4.73 4.99
CA ASP A 336 -10.08 3.82 5.76
C ASP A 336 -8.69 3.60 5.12
N GLY A 337 -8.47 4.13 3.90
CA GLY A 337 -7.22 4.06 3.15
C GLY A 337 -6.30 5.27 3.35
N GLU A 338 -5.12 5.23 2.72
CA GLU A 338 -4.18 6.37 2.74
C GLU A 338 -4.81 7.60 2.08
N ILE A 339 -4.61 8.76 2.70
CA ILE A 339 -5.03 10.05 2.15
C ILE A 339 -3.80 10.84 1.71
N ARG A 340 -3.76 11.24 0.44
CA ARG A 340 -2.80 12.21 -0.09
C ARG A 340 -3.52 13.42 -0.64
N LEU A 341 -3.23 14.59 -0.08
CA LEU A 341 -3.82 15.85 -0.50
C LEU A 341 -2.72 16.85 -0.87
N GLU A 342 -2.80 17.43 -2.05
CA GLU A 342 -1.78 18.37 -2.53
C GLU A 342 -2.38 19.60 -3.22
N GLY A 343 -1.87 20.79 -2.91
CA GLY A 343 -2.01 21.97 -3.77
C GLY A 343 -3.40 22.62 -3.79
N ILE A 344 -4.15 22.48 -2.68
CA ILE A 344 -5.52 22.99 -2.52
C ILE A 344 -5.53 24.28 -1.70
N ASN A 345 -6.36 25.24 -2.10
CA ASN A 345 -6.67 26.45 -1.35
C ASN A 345 -8.19 26.45 -1.05
N GLY A 346 -8.59 26.17 0.18
CA GLY A 346 -10.01 26.12 0.54
C GLY A 346 -10.30 25.54 1.91
N GLU A 347 -11.54 25.07 2.09
CA GLU A 347 -12.00 24.40 3.31
C GLU A 347 -11.98 22.89 3.11
N ILE A 348 -11.25 22.20 3.99
CA ILE A 348 -10.95 20.78 3.86
C ILE A 348 -11.27 20.07 5.18
N ASP A 349 -12.10 19.04 5.11
CA ASP A 349 -12.47 18.14 6.20
C ASP A 349 -12.07 16.71 5.80
N LEU A 350 -11.08 16.15 6.50
CA LEU A 350 -10.55 14.81 6.26
C LEU A 350 -10.86 13.89 7.45
N LYS A 351 -11.49 12.76 7.17
CA LYS A 351 -11.69 11.68 8.13
C LYS A 351 -10.96 10.44 7.67
N GLY A 352 -9.86 10.13 8.35
CA GLY A 352 -9.12 8.88 8.21
C GLY A 352 -9.53 7.86 9.28
N ASP A 353 -9.06 6.63 9.13
CA ASP A 353 -9.15 5.60 10.17
C ASP A 353 -7.76 5.10 10.59
N GLU A 354 -7.16 4.15 9.86
CA GLU A 354 -5.91 3.50 10.30
C GLU A 354 -4.65 3.89 9.50
N GLN A 355 -4.83 4.67 8.44
CA GLN A 355 -3.82 4.87 7.41
C GLN A 355 -3.20 6.26 7.45
N SER A 356 -2.06 6.41 6.79
CA SER A 356 -1.32 7.68 6.81
C SER A 356 -2.08 8.79 6.08
N ILE A 357 -2.00 9.99 6.63
CA ILE A 357 -2.53 11.20 6.01
C ILE A 357 -1.35 12.10 5.64
N ASN A 358 -1.22 12.42 4.37
CA ASN A 358 -0.15 13.26 3.85
C ASN A 358 -0.75 14.48 3.15
N VAL A 359 -0.55 15.66 3.73
CA VAL A 359 -1.06 16.92 3.22
C VAL A 359 0.11 17.82 2.86
N ARG A 360 0.10 18.37 1.65
CA ARG A 360 1.18 19.20 1.14
C ARG A 360 0.68 20.44 0.40
N ASP A 361 1.34 21.57 0.66
CA ASP A 361 1.11 22.83 -0.07
C ASP A 361 -0.38 23.23 -0.08
N VAL A 362 -1.02 23.15 1.09
CA VAL A 362 -2.44 23.47 1.28
C VAL A 362 -2.61 24.80 1.99
N GLU A 363 -3.58 25.60 1.54
CA GLU A 363 -3.93 26.89 2.10
C GLU A 363 -5.42 26.93 2.51
N GLY A 364 -5.75 27.67 3.57
CA GLY A 364 -7.13 27.89 3.99
C GLY A 364 -7.44 27.23 5.34
N LYS A 365 -8.54 26.46 5.40
CA LYS A 365 -8.99 25.79 6.64
C LYS A 365 -8.88 24.29 6.48
N LEU A 366 -8.13 23.65 7.36
CA LEU A 366 -7.95 22.21 7.37
C LEU A 366 -8.39 21.64 8.73
N HIS A 367 -9.38 20.77 8.70
CA HIS A 367 -9.72 19.88 9.79
C HIS A 367 -9.39 18.45 9.39
N PHE A 368 -8.72 17.70 10.25
CA PHE A 368 -8.67 16.25 10.10
C PHE A 368 -8.81 15.52 11.42
N SER A 369 -9.42 14.34 11.36
CA SER A 369 -9.47 13.35 12.44
C SER A 369 -9.00 11.99 11.94
N ASN A 370 -8.19 11.30 12.73
CA ASN A 370 -7.66 9.98 12.40
C ASN A 370 -7.63 9.08 13.64
N THR A 371 -7.85 7.76 13.47
CA THR A 371 -7.74 6.82 14.59
C THR A 371 -6.29 6.42 14.80
N SER A 372 -5.60 5.97 13.74
CA SER A 372 -4.20 5.60 13.81
C SER A 372 -3.45 5.83 12.51
N GLY A 373 -2.11 5.85 12.59
CA GLY A 373 -1.24 6.12 11.46
C GLY A 373 -0.57 7.50 11.50
N SER A 374 0.57 7.62 10.85
CA SER A 374 1.36 8.86 10.87
C SER A 374 0.70 9.93 10.00
N VAL A 375 0.52 11.12 10.57
CA VAL A 375 0.05 12.28 9.83
C VAL A 375 1.19 13.24 9.57
N ARG A 376 1.28 13.70 8.33
CA ARG A 376 2.29 14.65 7.89
C ARG A 376 1.61 15.79 7.13
N VAL A 377 1.82 17.01 7.61
CA VAL A 377 1.36 18.24 6.97
C VAL A 377 2.60 19.09 6.69
N ILE A 378 2.81 19.46 5.42
CA ILE A 378 3.97 20.26 4.99
C ILE A 378 3.51 21.45 4.15
N GLY A 379 4.11 22.62 4.40
CA GLY A 379 3.85 23.82 3.60
C GLY A 379 2.43 24.37 3.79
N PHE A 380 1.78 24.08 4.92
CA PHE A 380 0.42 24.54 5.18
C PHE A 380 0.37 26.04 5.50
N LYS A 381 -0.72 26.70 5.09
CA LYS A 381 -0.99 28.10 5.44
C LYS A 381 -2.46 28.30 5.86
N GLY A 382 -2.69 28.89 7.03
CA GLY A 382 -4.06 29.20 7.49
C GLY A 382 -4.43 28.54 8.82
N GLU A 383 -5.68 28.10 8.96
CA GLU A 383 -6.20 27.51 10.21
C GLU A 383 -6.16 25.98 10.17
N LEU A 384 -5.44 25.37 11.11
CA LEU A 384 -5.31 23.91 11.22
C LEU A 384 -5.92 23.38 12.53
N THR A 385 -6.84 22.42 12.41
CA THR A 385 -7.30 21.56 13.52
C THR A 385 -6.98 20.10 13.21
N ALA A 386 -6.04 19.54 13.97
CA ALA A 386 -5.49 18.21 13.81
C ALA A 386 -5.85 17.34 15.02
N GLU A 387 -6.56 16.24 14.83
CA GLU A 387 -6.91 15.31 15.90
C GLU A 387 -6.51 13.88 15.52
N THR A 388 -5.79 13.20 16.41
CA THR A 388 -5.44 11.78 16.26
C THR A 388 -5.59 11.06 17.58
N LYS A 389 -5.95 9.78 17.55
CA LYS A 389 -5.93 8.93 18.75
C LYS A 389 -4.53 8.35 18.95
N ASP A 390 -4.11 7.49 18.02
CA ASP A 390 -2.86 6.72 18.11
C ASP A 390 -1.98 6.94 16.87
N GLY A 391 -1.12 7.97 16.87
CA GLY A 391 -0.18 8.19 15.77
C GLY A 391 0.58 9.50 15.89
N ASP A 392 1.76 9.57 15.25
CA ASP A 392 2.58 10.78 15.27
C ASP A 392 2.00 11.86 14.35
N LEU A 393 1.93 13.09 14.87
CA LEU A 393 1.55 14.29 14.10
C LEU A 393 2.80 15.11 13.78
N ASN A 394 3.11 15.25 12.49
CA ASN A 394 4.19 16.12 12.02
C ASN A 394 3.59 17.30 11.25
N LEU A 395 3.58 18.48 11.87
CA LEU A 395 2.92 19.67 11.36
C LEU A 395 3.93 20.76 11.01
N GLU A 396 3.99 21.15 9.74
CA GLU A 396 4.86 22.20 9.23
C GLU A 396 4.05 23.21 8.40
N GLY A 397 4.16 24.48 8.75
CA GLY A 397 3.42 25.53 8.05
C GLY A 397 3.52 26.91 8.71
N SER A 398 2.77 27.84 8.12
CA SER A 398 2.52 29.18 8.67
C SER A 398 1.06 29.23 9.13
N PHE A 399 0.83 29.10 10.44
CA PHE A 399 -0.52 28.94 10.98
C PHE A 399 -1.09 30.28 11.46
N ASP A 400 -2.29 30.61 11.00
CA ASP A 400 -3.12 31.68 11.58
C ASP A 400 -3.77 31.20 12.89
N LYS A 401 -4.03 29.89 12.96
CA LYS A 401 -4.49 29.18 14.15
C LYS A 401 -4.05 27.72 14.08
N LEU A 402 -3.61 27.16 15.21
CA LEU A 402 -3.24 25.75 15.31
C LEU A 402 -3.91 25.13 16.54
N THR A 403 -4.65 24.05 16.32
CA THR A 403 -5.10 23.15 17.38
C THR A 403 -4.65 21.74 17.00
N ALA A 404 -3.77 21.14 17.80
CA ALA A 404 -3.29 19.79 17.59
C ALA A 404 -3.54 18.95 18.85
N ARG A 405 -4.27 17.85 18.71
CA ARG A 405 -4.58 16.91 19.80
C ARG A 405 -4.19 15.50 19.39
N GLY A 406 -3.46 14.83 20.28
CA GLY A 406 -3.11 13.42 20.16
C GLY A 406 -3.37 12.72 21.48
N ASP A 407 -3.85 11.49 21.51
CA ASP A 407 -3.93 10.76 22.78
C ASP A 407 -2.53 10.24 23.14
N SER A 408 -1.98 9.27 22.40
CA SER A 408 -0.72 8.59 22.76
C SER A 408 0.52 8.94 21.91
N GLY A 409 0.32 9.49 20.71
CA GLY A 409 1.40 9.76 19.75
C GLY A 409 2.20 11.03 20.01
N SER A 410 3.37 11.16 19.40
CA SER A 410 4.16 12.40 19.51
C SER A 410 3.64 13.49 18.56
N ILE A 411 3.68 14.75 19.01
CA ILE A 411 3.33 15.90 18.16
C ILE A 411 4.57 16.74 17.92
N THR A 412 5.02 16.77 16.67
CA THR A 412 6.09 17.66 16.21
C THR A 412 5.51 18.83 15.44
N VAL A 413 5.73 20.05 15.93
CA VAL A 413 5.37 21.29 15.22
C VAL A 413 6.64 21.97 14.75
N THR A 414 6.78 22.14 13.44
CA THR A 414 7.90 22.83 12.80
C THR A 414 7.48 24.23 12.39
N LEU A 415 8.15 25.23 12.94
CA LEU A 415 7.87 26.66 12.70
C LEU A 415 9.09 27.36 12.11
N SER A 416 8.87 28.46 11.40
CA SER A 416 9.94 29.29 10.85
C SER A 416 10.46 30.30 11.89
N ASP A 417 11.67 30.82 11.72
CA ASP A 417 12.19 31.91 12.57
C ASP A 417 11.39 33.21 12.47
N ALA A 418 10.67 33.39 11.36
CA ALA A 418 9.79 34.54 11.16
C ALA A 418 8.42 34.37 11.84
N SER A 419 8.14 33.20 12.43
CA SER A 419 6.84 32.92 13.06
C SER A 419 6.70 33.69 14.37
N ASN A 420 5.53 34.29 14.58
CA ASN A 420 5.15 34.92 15.84
C ASN A 420 3.92 34.19 16.37
N ALA A 421 3.97 33.67 17.60
CA ALA A 421 2.87 32.89 18.16
C ALA A 421 2.95 32.78 19.69
N ASP A 422 1.79 32.59 20.32
CA ASP A 422 1.68 32.15 21.70
C ASP A 422 1.28 30.67 21.71
N ILE A 423 2.11 29.81 22.29
CA ILE A 423 1.90 28.36 22.30
C ILE A 423 1.51 27.90 23.69
N ASP A 424 0.34 27.29 23.79
CA ASP A 424 -0.17 26.56 24.94
C ASP A 424 0.05 25.06 24.70
N ALA A 425 1.15 24.52 25.24
CA ALA A 425 1.53 23.12 25.14
C ALA A 425 1.19 22.36 26.43
N LYS A 426 0.57 21.18 26.28
CA LYS A 426 0.20 20.28 27.38
C LYS A 426 0.66 18.86 27.07
N SER A 427 1.67 18.40 27.78
CA SER A 427 2.25 17.06 27.62
C SER A 427 3.21 16.77 28.79
N PRO A 428 3.40 15.49 29.15
CA PRO A 428 4.44 15.07 30.10
C PRO A 428 5.87 15.45 29.65
N GLU A 429 6.11 15.56 28.34
CA GLU A 429 7.43 15.88 27.79
C GLU A 429 7.33 16.95 26.69
N ILE A 430 7.87 18.14 26.97
CA ILE A 430 7.87 19.27 26.02
C ILE A 430 9.31 19.72 25.72
N LYS A 431 9.75 19.46 24.48
CA LYS A 431 11.10 19.74 23.96
C LYS A 431 11.10 20.91 22.97
N LEU A 432 12.10 21.78 23.08
CA LEU A 432 12.38 22.83 22.11
C LEU A 432 13.64 22.46 21.32
N GLN A 433 13.60 22.51 20.00
CA GLN A 433 14.72 22.18 19.11
C GLN A 433 15.01 23.34 18.17
N GLY A 434 16.07 24.09 18.46
CA GLY A 434 16.50 25.24 17.65
C GLY A 434 15.51 26.41 17.63
N LEU A 435 14.43 26.36 18.43
CA LEU A 435 13.37 27.35 18.44
C LEU A 435 13.58 28.35 19.59
N LEU A 436 13.73 29.63 19.24
CA LEU A 436 13.87 30.70 20.24
C LEU A 436 12.49 31.08 20.78
N ALA A 437 12.22 30.71 22.03
CA ALA A 437 10.95 31.00 22.71
C ALA A 437 11.17 31.56 24.11
N THR A 438 10.32 32.52 24.49
CA THR A 438 10.22 33.04 25.85
C THR A 438 9.17 32.24 26.61
N THR A 439 9.54 31.62 27.72
CA THR A 439 8.58 30.92 28.59
C THR A 439 7.77 31.93 29.39
N LEU A 440 6.45 31.95 29.17
CA LEU A 440 5.51 32.81 29.91
C LEU A 440 5.04 32.14 31.21
N SER A 441 4.80 30.83 31.18
CA SER A 441 4.52 30.01 32.36
C SER A 441 4.92 28.55 32.12
N SER A 442 5.21 27.82 33.20
CA SER A 442 5.57 26.41 33.15
C SER A 442 5.06 25.70 34.41
N SER A 443 4.45 24.54 34.23
CA SER A 443 4.14 23.55 35.27
C SER A 443 4.76 22.20 34.87
N GLU A 444 4.52 21.13 35.65
CA GLU A 444 5.04 19.79 35.34
C GLU A 444 4.58 19.25 33.98
N SER A 445 3.33 19.51 33.58
CA SER A 445 2.73 18.96 32.35
C SER A 445 2.18 20.02 31.39
N SER A 446 2.50 21.30 31.62
CA SER A 446 2.09 22.39 30.73
C SER A 446 3.16 23.46 30.61
N LYS A 447 3.35 23.98 29.40
CA LYS A 447 4.18 25.16 29.13
C LYS A 447 3.42 26.14 28.27
N ARG A 448 3.45 27.41 28.66
CA ARG A 448 3.05 28.53 27.81
C ARG A 448 4.29 29.24 27.31
N LEU A 449 4.43 29.31 26.00
CA LEU A 449 5.61 29.83 25.32
C LEU A 449 5.21 30.97 24.38
N ARG A 450 6.11 31.92 24.18
CA ARG A 450 5.97 32.98 23.18
C ARG A 450 7.13 32.92 22.20
N ILE A 451 6.81 32.91 20.91
CA ILE A 451 7.79 32.97 19.82
C ILE A 451 7.70 34.35 19.17
N GLY A 452 8.85 34.97 18.90
CA GLY A 452 8.94 36.31 18.33
C GLY A 452 8.21 37.35 19.17
N SER A 453 7.38 38.18 18.53
CA SER A 453 6.55 39.19 19.22
C SER A 453 5.31 38.60 19.91
N GLY A 454 5.04 37.29 19.78
CA GLY A 454 3.75 36.70 20.09
C GLY A 454 2.70 37.00 19.01
N GLY A 455 1.49 36.43 19.14
CA GLY A 455 0.42 36.61 18.16
C GLY A 455 -0.62 35.49 18.21
N PRO A 456 -0.90 34.79 17.09
CA PRO A 456 -1.89 33.71 17.05
C PRO A 456 -1.61 32.64 18.11
N THR A 457 -2.69 32.11 18.68
CA THR A 457 -2.61 31.10 19.73
C THR A 457 -2.56 29.70 19.12
N TYR A 458 -1.54 28.94 19.48
CA TYR A 458 -1.39 27.54 19.11
C TYR A 458 -1.62 26.67 20.34
N THR A 459 -2.58 25.75 20.25
CA THR A 459 -2.87 24.79 21.32
C THR A 459 -2.41 23.41 20.89
N VAL A 460 -1.50 22.82 21.66
CA VAL A 460 -0.94 21.48 21.37
C VAL A 460 -1.07 20.62 22.63
N THR A 461 -1.79 19.52 22.53
CA THR A 461 -2.05 18.62 23.68
C THR A 461 -1.80 17.18 23.28
N THR A 462 -1.03 16.45 24.09
CA THR A 462 -0.94 14.99 24.01
C THR A 462 -0.40 14.35 25.27
N ASP A 463 -0.72 13.06 25.52
CA ASP A 463 -0.06 12.26 26.55
C ASP A 463 1.30 11.72 26.09
N GLY A 464 1.59 11.80 24.78
CA GLY A 464 2.92 11.58 24.20
C GLY A 464 3.86 12.79 24.38
N ALA A 465 4.93 12.84 23.58
CA ALA A 465 5.88 13.96 23.60
C ALA A 465 5.48 15.09 22.64
N ILE A 466 5.69 16.34 23.05
CA ILE A 466 5.60 17.53 22.18
C ILE A 466 7.01 18.00 21.82
N ILE A 467 7.27 18.14 20.53
CA ILE A 467 8.52 18.68 19.99
C ILE A 467 8.20 19.93 19.18
N LEU A 468 8.65 21.08 19.67
CA LEU A 468 8.56 22.35 18.93
C LEU A 468 9.92 22.61 18.30
N ARG A 469 9.98 22.62 16.97
CA ARG A 469 11.23 22.66 16.21
C ARG A 469 11.26 23.83 15.25
N ASN A 470 12.46 24.36 15.04
CA ASN A 470 12.75 25.32 13.99
C ASN A 470 12.96 24.65 12.62
N SER A 471 12.36 25.20 11.58
CA SER A 471 12.56 24.76 10.18
C SER A 471 14.02 24.78 9.72
N ASN A 472 14.89 25.61 10.29
CA ASN A 472 16.30 25.70 9.92
C ASN A 472 17.12 24.47 10.35
N GLU A 473 16.71 23.76 11.39
CA GLU A 473 17.31 22.48 11.81
C GLU A 473 17.17 21.39 10.73
N LEU A 474 16.13 21.46 9.90
CA LEU A 474 15.95 20.55 8.76
C LEU A 474 16.89 20.85 7.58
N ARG A 475 17.34 22.10 7.45
CA ARG A 475 18.22 22.54 6.35
C ARG A 475 19.69 22.28 6.65
N ALA A 476 20.09 22.28 7.93
CA ALA A 476 21.46 21.99 8.36
C ALA A 476 21.82 20.49 8.30
N ALA A 477 20.82 19.60 8.17
CA ALA A 477 20.99 18.15 8.10
C ALA A 477 20.97 17.56 6.66
N ARG A 478 20.94 18.42 5.64
CA ARG A 478 21.13 18.07 4.22
C ARG A 478 22.46 18.63 3.75
#